data_AF-A0A2C6C6G7-F1
#
_entry.id   AF-A0A2C6C6G7-F1
#
_cell.length_a   1.000
_cell.length_b   1.000
_cell.length_c   1.000
_cell.angle_alpha   90.00
_cell.angle_beta   90.00
_cell.angle_gamma   90.00
#
_symmetry.space_group_name_H-M   'P 1'
#
loop_
_entity.id
_entity.type
_entity.pdbx_description
1 polymer ?
#
loop_
_entity_poly.entity_id
_entity_poly.type
_entity_poly.pdbx_seq_one_letter_code
_entity_poly.pdbx_strand_id
1 'polypeptide(L)'
;MGKTFKYLFIAIIVGASLFISKPAYSFAGYDFDYIGFQIEQDTLKRTFDYYNEVTGTNEILEKSTNSKNTSSKATIKKAKITFKSNSDSRGLDYFVNRYPANQREQARTYFKTIQDGFPQVAKSLGIPTNDLSTGMAALVAGAYMAYNNVSLNDDYMKPLQKQFKEAFESVSDYDKMSDSDKKYLYDQMVILGMTLTLTEYENQQNPNSKTTADLRKAGKDILEGMFGVDASNIKITSSGLSI
;
A
#
# COMPACT_ATOMS: atom_id res chain seq x y z
N MET A 1 9.53 23.36 3.64
CA MET A 1 8.48 22.69 2.81
C MET A 1 7.11 23.17 3.27
N GLY A 2 6.50 24.17 2.61
CA GLY A 2 5.57 25.07 3.31
C GLY A 2 4.11 25.13 2.86
N LYS A 3 3.79 24.97 1.58
CA LYS A 3 2.41 25.19 1.08
C LYS A 3 2.01 24.25 -0.06
N THR A 4 2.92 23.93 -0.99
CA THR A 4 2.67 23.05 -2.14
C THR A 4 2.33 21.61 -1.75
N PHE A 5 3.01 21.06 -0.74
CA PHE A 5 2.76 19.71 -0.21
C PHE A 5 1.36 19.53 0.39
N LYS A 6 0.77 20.58 0.97
CA LYS A 6 -0.58 20.53 1.55
C LYS A 6 -1.66 20.41 0.47
N TYR A 7 -1.48 21.09 -0.67
CA TYR A 7 -2.43 21.06 -1.78
C TYR A 7 -2.35 19.76 -2.59
N LEU A 8 -1.15 19.17 -2.73
CA LEU A 8 -0.97 17.84 -3.33
C LEU A 8 -1.74 16.76 -2.57
N PHE A 9 -1.71 16.80 -1.23
CA PHE A 9 -2.46 15.85 -0.40
C PHE A 9 -3.97 16.12 -0.36
N ILE A 10 -4.43 17.37 -0.46
CA ILE A 10 -5.87 17.65 -0.63
C ILE A 10 -6.38 17.14 -1.99
N ALA A 11 -5.56 17.22 -3.03
CA ALA A 11 -5.82 16.58 -4.31
C ALA A 11 -5.77 15.04 -4.20
N ILE A 12 -4.91 14.43 -3.37
CA ILE A 12 -4.93 12.99 -3.04
C ILE A 12 -6.17 12.59 -2.21
N ILE A 13 -6.85 13.48 -1.49
CA ILE A 13 -8.04 13.11 -0.70
C ILE A 13 -9.28 13.02 -1.59
N VAL A 14 -9.51 14.05 -2.40
CA VAL A 14 -10.55 14.02 -3.45
C VAL A 14 -10.14 13.00 -4.52
N GLY A 15 -8.84 12.96 -4.81
CA GLY A 15 -8.15 12.05 -5.71
C GLY A 15 -8.28 10.61 -5.29
N ALA A 16 -7.96 10.15 -4.08
CA ALA A 16 -8.08 8.76 -3.62
C ALA A 16 -9.54 8.31 -3.52
N SER A 17 -10.44 9.21 -3.12
CA SER A 17 -11.90 8.97 -3.21
C SER A 17 -12.37 8.82 -4.67
N LEU A 18 -11.79 9.61 -5.59
CA LEU A 18 -12.00 9.55 -7.04
C LEU A 18 -11.13 8.48 -7.76
N PHE A 19 -10.04 8.01 -7.16
CA PHE A 19 -9.02 7.07 -7.66
C PHE A 19 -9.37 5.66 -7.24
N ILE A 20 -10.19 5.51 -6.22
CA ILE A 20 -10.85 4.24 -5.90
C ILE A 20 -12.15 4.11 -6.72
N SER A 21 -12.70 5.23 -7.24
CA SER A 21 -13.94 5.23 -8.04
C SER A 21 -13.77 5.42 -9.56
N LYS A 22 -12.63 5.87 -10.12
CA LYS A 22 -12.44 6.11 -11.57
C LYS A 22 -11.30 5.36 -12.32
N PRO A 23 -10.12 5.06 -11.79
CA PRO A 23 -9.06 4.32 -12.47
C PRO A 23 -9.16 2.81 -12.28
N ALA A 24 -10.03 2.33 -11.39
CA ALA A 24 -10.34 0.92 -11.27
C ALA A 24 -11.05 0.33 -12.50
N TYR A 25 -11.48 1.19 -13.44
CA TYR A 25 -11.92 0.79 -14.77
C TYR A 25 -10.76 0.43 -15.71
N SER A 26 -9.55 0.96 -15.46
CA SER A 26 -8.35 0.61 -16.24
C SER A 26 -7.51 -0.50 -15.61
N PHE A 27 -7.51 -0.63 -14.28
CA PHE A 27 -6.85 -1.75 -13.59
C PHE A 27 -7.53 -3.10 -13.84
N ALA A 28 -8.85 -3.11 -14.03
CA ALA A 28 -9.62 -4.29 -14.40
C ALA A 28 -9.55 -4.65 -15.90
N GLY A 29 -8.84 -3.85 -16.71
CA GLY A 29 -8.60 -4.10 -18.14
C GLY A 29 -7.18 -4.54 -18.46
N TYR A 30 -6.31 -4.70 -17.46
CA TYR A 30 -5.06 -5.44 -17.64
C TYR A 30 -5.37 -6.93 -17.51
N ASP A 31 -4.75 -7.76 -18.34
CA ASP A 31 -4.72 -9.22 -18.22
C ASP A 31 -4.00 -9.70 -16.93
N PHE A 32 -4.23 -9.05 -15.78
CA PHE A 32 -3.88 -9.58 -14.45
C PHE A 32 -4.65 -10.87 -14.14
N ASP A 33 -5.71 -11.16 -14.92
CA ASP A 33 -6.50 -12.39 -14.90
C ASP A 33 -5.65 -13.67 -14.99
N TYR A 34 -4.44 -13.61 -15.54
CA TYR A 34 -3.61 -14.80 -15.74
C TYR A 34 -2.33 -14.86 -14.88
N ILE A 35 -1.77 -13.72 -14.46
CA ILE A 35 -0.46 -13.66 -13.79
C ILE A 35 -0.60 -13.86 -12.27
N GLY A 36 -1.59 -13.22 -11.63
CA GLY A 36 -1.82 -13.38 -10.18
C GLY A 36 -2.55 -14.68 -9.79
N PHE A 37 -3.20 -15.34 -10.76
CA PHE A 37 -4.07 -16.49 -10.52
C PHE A 37 -3.31 -17.82 -10.37
N GLN A 38 -2.07 -17.90 -10.86
CA GLN A 38 -1.23 -19.11 -10.76
C GLN A 38 -0.24 -19.09 -9.59
N ILE A 39 -0.40 -18.15 -8.65
CA ILE A 39 0.41 -18.15 -7.45
C ILE A 39 -0.11 -19.27 -6.54
N GLU A 40 0.61 -20.40 -6.50
CA GLU A 40 0.33 -21.47 -5.55
C GLU A 40 0.34 -20.90 -4.12
N GLN A 41 -0.53 -21.42 -3.24
CA GLN A 41 -0.50 -21.03 -1.82
C GLN A 41 0.89 -21.18 -1.20
N ASP A 42 1.67 -22.16 -1.67
CA ASP A 42 3.05 -22.37 -1.27
C ASP A 42 4.00 -21.28 -1.75
N THR A 43 3.74 -20.64 -2.90
CA THR A 43 4.50 -19.49 -3.41
C THR A 43 4.13 -18.23 -2.64
N LEU A 44 2.84 -18.02 -2.33
CA LEU A 44 2.43 -16.93 -1.42
C LEU A 44 3.06 -17.10 -0.05
N LYS A 45 2.94 -18.28 0.54
CA LYS A 45 3.53 -18.60 1.84
C LYS A 45 5.04 -18.43 1.81
N ARG A 46 5.74 -18.95 0.79
CA ARG A 46 7.18 -18.74 0.61
C ARG A 46 7.55 -17.28 0.39
N THR A 47 6.72 -16.49 -0.26
CA THR A 47 6.99 -15.06 -0.47
C THR A 47 6.77 -14.28 0.82
N PHE A 48 5.74 -14.61 1.61
CA PHE A 48 5.58 -14.08 2.96
C PHE A 48 6.69 -14.54 3.91
N ASP A 49 7.12 -15.81 3.81
CA ASP A 49 8.24 -16.35 4.57
C ASP A 49 9.57 -15.72 4.13
N TYR A 50 9.77 -15.46 2.83
CA TYR A 50 10.90 -14.69 2.29
C TYR A 50 10.88 -13.24 2.80
N TYR A 51 9.71 -12.60 2.81
CA TYR A 51 9.48 -11.31 3.49
C TYR A 51 9.60 -11.38 5.01
N ASN A 52 9.83 -12.55 5.61
CA ASN A 52 10.15 -12.71 7.03
C ASN A 52 11.61 -13.16 7.24
N GLU A 53 12.21 -13.87 6.28
CA GLU A 53 13.54 -14.49 6.34
C GLU A 53 14.62 -13.53 5.81
N VAL A 54 14.33 -12.81 4.71
CA VAL A 54 15.21 -11.77 4.15
C VAL A 54 15.14 -10.46 4.94
N THR A 55 14.08 -10.26 5.72
CA THR A 55 13.88 -9.09 6.59
C THR A 55 14.47 -9.27 8.00
N GLY A 56 15.40 -10.24 8.13
CA GLY A 56 16.12 -10.68 9.33
C GLY A 56 15.86 -9.94 10.64
N THR A 57 15.20 -10.62 11.58
CA THR A 57 15.41 -10.34 13.01
C THR A 57 15.40 -11.64 13.82
N ASN A 58 16.58 -12.21 14.02
CA ASN A 58 16.97 -12.63 15.36
C ASN A 58 17.80 -11.48 15.94
N GLU A 59 17.31 -10.95 17.07
CA GLU A 59 17.97 -9.97 17.95
C GLU A 59 18.23 -8.56 17.40
N ILE A 60 17.52 -7.57 17.95
CA ILE A 60 18.08 -6.58 18.91
C ILE A 60 17.00 -5.57 19.29
N LEU A 61 16.71 -5.54 20.59
CA LEU A 61 16.17 -4.41 21.32
C LEU A 61 17.24 -3.30 21.44
N GLU A 62 16.93 -2.06 21.07
CA GLU A 62 16.87 -0.91 21.99
C GLU A 62 16.95 0.47 21.29
N LYS A 63 16.14 1.38 21.86
CA LYS A 63 16.28 2.84 22.03
C LYS A 63 16.90 3.69 20.91
N SER A 64 16.11 4.65 20.44
CA SER A 64 16.63 5.97 20.08
C SER A 64 15.70 7.10 20.56
N THR A 65 16.34 8.20 20.91
CA THR A 65 16.02 9.21 21.92
C THR A 65 15.05 10.30 21.49
N ASN A 66 14.32 10.79 22.48
CA ASN A 66 13.56 12.04 22.46
C ASN A 66 14.43 13.23 22.04
N SER A 67 13.97 14.01 21.07
CA SER A 67 14.37 15.42 20.89
C SER A 67 13.12 16.29 20.91
N LYS A 68 12.97 17.05 22.00
CA LYS A 68 11.95 18.09 22.16
C LYS A 68 12.40 19.33 21.40
N ASN A 69 11.64 19.71 20.38
CA ASN A 69 11.63 21.08 19.88
C ASN A 69 10.25 21.69 20.14
N THR A 70 10.18 22.58 21.13
CA THR A 70 9.02 23.40 21.45
C THR A 70 8.92 24.56 20.47
N SER A 71 7.89 24.53 19.62
CA SER A 71 7.38 25.68 18.88
C SER A 71 5.87 25.73 19.07
N SER A 72 5.40 26.73 19.80
CA SER A 72 4.00 27.04 20.08
C SER A 72 3.24 27.25 18.77
N LYS A 73 2.43 26.26 18.37
CA LYS A 73 1.54 26.34 17.20
C LYS A 73 0.20 25.77 17.62
N ALA A 74 -0.89 26.47 17.31
CA ALA A 74 -2.26 26.07 17.61
C ALA A 74 -2.44 24.56 17.43
N THR A 75 -2.96 23.88 18.45
CA THR A 75 -3.17 22.43 18.48
C THR A 75 -4.21 22.05 17.42
N ILE A 76 -3.75 21.83 16.19
CA ILE A 76 -4.55 21.20 15.15
C ILE A 76 -4.80 19.77 15.64
N LYS A 77 -6.07 19.46 15.94
CA LYS A 77 -6.48 18.12 16.35
C LYS A 77 -6.14 17.14 15.23
N LYS A 78 -5.31 16.15 15.54
CA LYS A 78 -4.95 15.06 14.65
C LYS A 78 -6.15 14.13 14.47
N ALA A 79 -6.48 13.81 13.21
CA ALA A 79 -7.57 12.90 12.89
C ALA A 79 -7.25 11.45 13.27
N LYS A 80 -8.26 10.68 13.66
CA LYS A 80 -8.16 9.25 13.97
C LYS A 80 -8.13 8.45 12.67
N ILE A 81 -6.94 8.09 12.22
CA ILE A 81 -6.72 7.30 10.99
C ILE A 81 -6.64 5.79 11.22
N THR A 82 -6.75 5.36 12.48
CA THR A 82 -6.82 3.94 12.88
C THR A 82 -8.26 3.46 12.94
N PHE A 83 -8.46 2.15 12.79
CA PHE A 83 -9.76 1.51 12.87
C PHE A 83 -9.71 0.24 13.73
N LYS A 84 -10.86 -0.14 14.28
CA LYS A 84 -11.03 -1.45 14.91
C LYS A 84 -11.27 -2.51 13.84
N SER A 85 -10.59 -3.64 13.97
CA SER A 85 -10.89 -4.81 13.14
C SER A 85 -12.36 -5.19 13.26
N ASN A 86 -12.97 -5.58 12.13
CA ASN A 86 -14.36 -5.97 12.02
C ASN A 86 -14.52 -6.96 10.85
N SER A 87 -15.72 -7.52 10.68
CA SER A 87 -16.01 -8.53 9.66
C SER A 87 -16.35 -7.95 8.28
N ASP A 88 -16.13 -6.66 8.03
CA ASP A 88 -16.43 -6.04 6.74
C ASP A 88 -15.54 -6.62 5.63
N SER A 89 -16.17 -7.23 4.63
CA SER A 89 -15.52 -7.84 3.47
C SER A 89 -15.54 -6.97 2.23
N ARG A 90 -16.14 -5.77 2.26
CA ARG A 90 -16.32 -4.93 1.06
C ARG A 90 -15.01 -4.65 0.32
N GLY A 91 -13.90 -4.49 1.05
CA GLY A 91 -12.58 -4.23 0.46
C GLY A 91 -12.04 -5.44 -0.32
N LEU A 92 -12.24 -6.65 0.21
CA LEU A 92 -11.93 -7.91 -0.46
C LEU A 92 -12.88 -8.15 -1.65
N ASP A 93 -14.18 -8.02 -1.40
CA ASP A 93 -15.25 -8.26 -2.38
C ASP A 93 -15.12 -7.33 -3.60
N TYR A 94 -14.58 -6.13 -3.40
CA TYR A 94 -14.25 -5.22 -4.49
C TYR A 94 -13.38 -5.91 -5.55
N PHE A 95 -12.28 -6.55 -5.18
CA PHE A 95 -11.43 -7.24 -6.15
C PHE A 95 -12.06 -8.53 -6.66
N VAL A 96 -12.65 -9.34 -5.76
CA VAL A 96 -13.27 -10.61 -6.13
C VAL A 96 -14.34 -10.43 -7.20
N ASN A 97 -15.18 -9.40 -7.08
CA ASN A 97 -16.30 -9.18 -8.00
C ASN A 97 -15.87 -8.76 -9.42
N ARG A 98 -14.59 -8.44 -9.64
CA ARG A 98 -14.02 -8.17 -10.97
C ARG A 98 -13.74 -9.44 -11.76
N TYR A 99 -13.64 -10.58 -11.09
CA TYR A 99 -13.41 -11.86 -11.75
C TYR A 99 -14.73 -12.47 -12.25
N PRO A 100 -14.68 -13.24 -13.36
CA PRO A 100 -15.77 -14.11 -13.79
C PRO A 100 -16.25 -15.02 -12.67
N ALA A 101 -17.55 -15.32 -12.62
CA ALA A 101 -18.17 -16.02 -11.49
C ALA A 101 -17.49 -17.36 -11.14
N ASN A 102 -17.03 -18.11 -12.14
CA ASN A 102 -16.32 -19.39 -11.99
C ASN A 102 -14.89 -19.26 -11.42
N GLN A 103 -14.33 -18.04 -11.35
CA GLN A 103 -13.00 -17.76 -10.82
C GLN A 103 -13.03 -17.03 -9.47
N ARG A 104 -14.20 -16.55 -9.03
CA ARG A 104 -14.34 -15.71 -7.82
C ARG A 104 -13.88 -16.40 -6.53
N GLU A 105 -14.09 -17.70 -6.39
CA GLU A 105 -13.65 -18.44 -5.19
C GLU A 105 -12.13 -18.50 -5.08
N GLN A 106 -11.45 -18.71 -6.22
CA GLN A 106 -9.99 -18.75 -6.28
C GLN A 106 -9.41 -17.34 -6.04
N ALA A 107 -9.98 -16.32 -6.69
CA ALA A 107 -9.62 -14.92 -6.45
C ALA A 107 -9.84 -14.51 -4.98
N ARG A 108 -10.98 -14.90 -4.37
CA ARG A 108 -11.25 -14.64 -2.95
C ARG A 108 -10.20 -15.27 -2.06
N THR A 109 -9.85 -16.52 -2.32
CA THR A 109 -8.81 -17.22 -1.56
C THR A 109 -7.48 -16.48 -1.65
N TYR A 110 -7.04 -16.12 -2.84
CA TYR A 110 -5.79 -15.38 -3.08
C TYR A 110 -5.76 -14.04 -2.33
N PHE A 111 -6.75 -13.17 -2.56
CA PHE A 111 -6.77 -11.85 -1.93
C PHE A 111 -6.97 -11.92 -0.41
N LYS A 112 -7.69 -12.93 0.08
CA LYS A 112 -7.85 -13.15 1.52
C LYS A 112 -6.52 -13.56 2.16
N THR A 113 -5.71 -14.38 1.51
CA THR A 113 -4.36 -14.71 2.00
C THR A 113 -3.50 -13.46 2.12
N ILE A 114 -3.56 -12.56 1.13
CA ILE A 114 -2.86 -11.26 1.20
C ILE A 114 -3.35 -10.43 2.39
N GLN A 115 -4.68 -10.29 2.52
CA GLN A 115 -5.31 -9.51 3.57
C GLN A 115 -4.98 -10.04 4.97
N ASP A 116 -5.04 -11.36 5.16
CA ASP A 116 -4.81 -12.02 6.46
C ASP A 116 -3.31 -12.08 6.81
N GLY A 117 -2.42 -12.17 5.81
CA GLY A 117 -0.97 -12.24 6.01
C GLY A 117 -0.30 -10.88 6.24
N PHE A 118 -0.81 -9.80 5.64
CA PHE A 118 -0.20 -8.47 5.72
C PHE A 118 0.02 -7.94 7.16
N PRO A 119 -0.85 -8.18 8.15
CA PRO A 119 -0.58 -7.78 9.54
C PRO A 119 0.74 -8.31 10.12
N GLN A 120 1.23 -9.47 9.65
CA GLN A 120 2.53 -10.00 10.06
C GLN A 120 3.67 -9.22 9.42
N VAL A 121 3.58 -8.91 8.12
CA VAL A 121 4.54 -8.05 7.39
C VAL A 121 4.62 -6.67 8.03
N ALA A 122 3.48 -6.05 8.35
CA ALA A 122 3.47 -4.75 9.02
C ALA A 122 4.20 -4.80 10.38
N LYS A 123 4.05 -5.90 11.13
CA LYS A 123 4.77 -6.08 12.40
C LYS A 123 6.28 -6.25 12.21
N SER A 124 6.74 -7.01 11.23
CA SER A 124 8.18 -7.17 10.96
C SER A 124 8.83 -5.84 10.57
N LEU A 125 8.12 -5.00 9.82
CA LEU A 125 8.55 -3.65 9.45
C LEU A 125 8.42 -2.62 10.59
N GLY A 126 7.90 -3.00 11.75
CA GLY A 126 7.69 -2.11 12.89
C GLY A 126 6.70 -0.96 12.62
N ILE A 127 5.73 -1.18 11.73
CA ILE A 127 4.66 -0.22 11.38
C ILE A 127 3.29 -0.70 11.93
N PRO A 128 2.36 0.21 12.27
CA PRO A 128 1.11 -0.17 12.91
C PRO A 128 0.17 -0.93 11.96
N THR A 129 -0.51 -1.95 12.47
CA THR A 129 -1.64 -2.59 11.76
C THR A 129 -2.92 -1.77 11.95
N ASN A 130 -3.89 -1.96 11.05
CA ASN A 130 -5.19 -1.26 11.08
C ASN A 130 -5.06 0.28 11.10
N ASP A 131 -4.06 0.81 10.40
CA ASP A 131 -3.80 2.23 10.23
C ASP A 131 -3.79 2.53 8.72
N LEU A 132 -4.58 3.52 8.29
CA LEU A 132 -4.68 3.90 6.87
C LEU A 132 -3.32 4.26 6.26
N SER A 133 -2.43 4.86 7.04
CA SER A 133 -1.09 5.24 6.55
C SER A 133 -0.22 4.03 6.23
N THR A 134 -0.42 2.90 6.92
CA THR A 134 0.25 1.63 6.61
C THR A 134 -0.25 1.05 5.31
N GLY A 135 -1.57 1.05 5.09
CA GLY A 135 -2.13 0.63 3.80
C GLY A 135 -1.63 1.49 2.64
N MET A 136 -1.58 2.81 2.84
CA MET A 136 -1.05 3.73 1.83
C MET A 136 0.43 3.51 1.54
N ALA A 137 1.24 3.28 2.57
CA ALA A 137 2.66 2.95 2.40
C ALA A 137 2.84 1.67 1.58
N ALA A 138 2.03 0.63 1.83
CA ALA A 138 2.06 -0.61 1.06
C ALA A 138 1.71 -0.40 -0.42
N LEU A 139 0.65 0.37 -0.70
CA LEU A 139 0.25 0.69 -2.07
C LEU A 139 1.36 1.43 -2.83
N VAL A 140 1.93 2.48 -2.22
CA VAL A 140 2.96 3.30 -2.86
C VAL A 140 4.26 2.54 -3.03
N ALA A 141 4.66 1.73 -2.04
CA ALA A 141 5.82 0.87 -2.14
C ALA A 141 5.66 -0.16 -3.27
N GLY A 142 4.53 -0.88 -3.32
CA GLY A 142 4.27 -1.87 -4.37
C GLY A 142 4.22 -1.24 -5.77
N ALA A 143 3.57 -0.08 -5.93
CA ALA A 143 3.55 0.64 -7.19
C ALA A 143 4.95 1.15 -7.60
N TYR A 144 5.76 1.61 -6.65
CA TYR A 144 7.13 2.03 -6.91
C TYR A 144 8.03 0.86 -7.34
N MET A 145 7.93 -0.28 -6.67
CA MET A 145 8.64 -1.51 -7.02
C MET A 145 8.27 -1.97 -8.44
N ALA A 146 6.98 -2.07 -8.73
CA ALA A 146 6.47 -2.47 -10.04
C ALA A 146 6.86 -1.49 -11.16
N TYR A 147 6.81 -0.18 -10.91
CA TYR A 147 7.21 0.83 -11.90
C TYR A 147 8.71 0.76 -12.21
N ASN A 148 9.55 0.68 -11.19
CA ASN A 148 11.00 0.73 -11.35
C ASN A 148 11.64 -0.64 -11.59
N ASN A 149 10.89 -1.73 -11.44
CA ASN A 149 11.38 -3.11 -11.48
C ASN A 149 12.53 -3.32 -10.47
N VAL A 150 12.26 -2.97 -9.20
CA VAL A 150 13.24 -3.03 -8.09
C VAL A 150 12.59 -3.59 -6.84
N SER A 151 13.40 -4.17 -5.95
CA SER A 151 13.01 -4.43 -4.57
C SER A 151 13.24 -3.19 -3.71
N LEU A 152 12.33 -2.91 -2.76
CA LEU A 152 12.49 -1.80 -1.83
C LEU A 152 13.14 -2.27 -0.53
N ASN A 153 14.03 -1.47 0.05
CA ASN A 153 14.57 -1.73 1.38
C ASN A 153 13.53 -1.41 2.46
N ASP A 154 13.33 -2.34 3.38
CA ASP A 154 12.43 -2.24 4.52
C ASP A 154 12.63 -0.98 5.39
N ASP A 155 13.88 -0.53 5.51
CA ASP A 155 14.23 0.69 6.25
C ASP A 155 13.49 1.93 5.72
N TYR A 156 13.01 1.88 4.48
CA TYR A 156 12.29 2.99 3.85
C TYR A 156 10.79 2.97 4.18
N MET A 157 10.25 1.84 4.65
CA MET A 157 8.82 1.66 4.92
C MET A 157 8.36 2.49 6.11
N LYS A 158 9.14 2.55 7.19
CA LYS A 158 8.78 3.30 8.40
C LYS A 158 8.79 4.83 8.18
N PRO A 159 9.81 5.43 7.54
CA PRO A 159 9.76 6.83 7.11
C PRO A 159 8.58 7.12 6.17
N LEU A 160 8.33 6.25 5.20
CA LEU A 160 7.21 6.39 4.25
C LEU A 160 5.85 6.37 4.97
N GLN A 161 5.62 5.38 5.83
CA GLN A 161 4.40 5.29 6.64
C GLN A 161 4.21 6.51 7.53
N LYS A 162 5.28 6.99 8.17
CA LYS A 162 5.23 8.20 9.01
C LYS A 162 4.79 9.43 8.22
N GLN A 163 5.30 9.60 7.00
CA GLN A 163 4.92 10.71 6.12
C GLN A 163 3.42 10.67 5.77
N PHE A 164 2.89 9.49 5.45
CA PHE A 164 1.45 9.32 5.22
C PHE A 164 0.62 9.51 6.49
N LYS A 165 1.13 9.07 7.64
CA LYS A 165 0.47 9.28 8.94
C LYS A 165 0.30 10.75 9.23
N GLU A 166 1.36 11.55 9.10
CA GLU A 166 1.30 13.00 9.31
C GLU A 166 0.35 13.68 8.34
N ALA A 167 0.34 13.24 7.07
CA ALA A 167 -0.56 13.77 6.07
C ALA A 167 -2.03 13.44 6.39
N PHE A 168 -2.36 12.18 6.68
CA PHE A 168 -3.74 11.77 6.96
C PHE A 168 -4.25 12.35 8.29
N GLU A 169 -3.42 12.40 9.32
CA GLU A 169 -3.78 13.02 10.60
C GLU A 169 -4.10 14.53 10.45
N SER A 170 -3.61 15.18 9.40
CA SER A 170 -3.89 16.60 9.13
C SER A 170 -5.29 16.85 8.51
N VAL A 171 -6.03 15.78 8.17
CA VAL A 171 -7.30 15.83 7.45
C VAL A 171 -8.43 15.42 8.38
N SER A 172 -9.22 16.39 8.82
CA SER A 172 -10.31 16.16 9.79
C SER A 172 -11.40 15.21 9.31
N ASP A 173 -11.56 14.98 8.00
CA ASP A 173 -12.62 14.12 7.49
C ASP A 173 -12.41 12.63 7.83
N TYR A 174 -11.17 12.20 8.11
CA TYR A 174 -10.94 10.85 8.61
C TYR A 174 -11.53 10.63 10.02
N ASP A 175 -11.77 11.68 10.81
CA ASP A 175 -12.50 11.55 12.09
C ASP A 175 -13.97 11.15 11.87
N LYS A 176 -14.56 11.52 10.74
CA LYS A 176 -15.98 11.26 10.42
C LYS A 176 -16.20 9.88 9.82
N MET A 177 -15.14 9.23 9.34
CA MET A 177 -15.21 7.90 8.76
C MET A 177 -15.41 6.83 9.83
N SER A 178 -16.33 5.90 9.54
CA SER A 178 -16.53 4.71 10.37
C SER A 178 -15.30 3.78 10.34
N ASP A 179 -15.16 2.91 11.34
CA ASP A 179 -14.10 1.89 11.33
C ASP A 179 -14.24 0.94 10.12
N SER A 180 -15.47 0.71 9.65
CA SER A 180 -15.79 -0.10 8.47
C SER A 180 -15.35 0.58 7.16
N ASP A 181 -15.56 1.89 7.01
CA ASP A 181 -15.10 2.62 5.82
C ASP A 181 -13.57 2.74 5.78
N LYS A 182 -12.93 2.91 6.94
CA LYS A 182 -11.46 2.89 7.02
C LYS A 182 -10.91 1.52 6.67
N LYS A 183 -11.55 0.44 7.15
CA LYS A 183 -11.17 -0.92 6.78
C LYS A 183 -11.32 -1.15 5.28
N TYR A 184 -12.42 -0.69 4.67
CA TYR A 184 -12.64 -0.76 3.22
C TYR A 184 -11.47 -0.13 2.43
N LEU A 185 -11.09 1.11 2.76
CA LEU A 185 -9.95 1.77 2.11
C LEU A 185 -8.63 1.04 2.38
N TYR A 186 -8.38 0.67 3.63
CA TYR A 186 -7.17 -0.04 4.04
C TYR A 186 -6.98 -1.34 3.26
N ASP A 187 -8.01 -2.18 3.22
CA ASP A 187 -7.99 -3.46 2.51
C ASP A 187 -7.68 -3.24 1.02
N GLN A 188 -8.25 -2.21 0.39
CA GLN A 188 -7.97 -1.90 -1.00
C GLN A 188 -6.52 -1.53 -1.25
N MET A 189 -5.95 -0.68 -0.42
CA MET A 189 -4.55 -0.27 -0.54
C MET A 189 -3.59 -1.43 -0.29
N VAL A 190 -3.87 -2.23 0.74
CA VAL A 190 -3.04 -3.40 1.11
C VAL A 190 -3.10 -4.46 0.02
N ILE A 191 -4.29 -4.87 -0.41
CA ILE A 191 -4.46 -5.93 -1.41
C ILE A 191 -3.75 -5.52 -2.71
N LEU A 192 -4.02 -4.30 -3.21
CA LEU A 192 -3.42 -3.83 -4.45
C LEU A 192 -1.90 -3.69 -4.35
N GLY A 193 -1.40 -3.06 -3.27
CA GLY A 193 0.03 -2.88 -3.05
C GLY A 193 0.77 -4.21 -2.96
N MET A 194 0.25 -5.15 -2.18
CA MET A 194 0.86 -6.47 -2.04
C MET A 194 0.76 -7.31 -3.31
N THR A 195 -0.34 -7.25 -4.07
CA THR A 195 -0.41 -7.94 -5.37
C THR A 195 0.69 -7.45 -6.31
N LEU A 196 0.92 -6.14 -6.42
CA LEU A 196 2.01 -5.60 -7.24
C LEU A 196 3.38 -6.08 -6.78
N THR A 197 3.62 -6.04 -5.47
CA THR A 197 4.86 -6.50 -4.85
C THR A 197 5.13 -7.99 -5.10
N LEU A 198 4.12 -8.83 -4.89
CA LEU A 198 4.25 -10.29 -5.06
C LEU A 198 4.47 -10.66 -6.52
N THR A 199 3.71 -10.05 -7.43
CA THR A 199 3.88 -10.28 -8.88
C THR A 199 5.22 -9.76 -9.39
N GLU A 200 5.71 -8.62 -8.90
CA GLU A 200 7.06 -8.13 -9.20
C GLU A 200 8.14 -9.09 -8.68
N TYR A 201 8.01 -9.58 -7.44
CA TYR A 201 8.95 -10.56 -6.89
C TYR A 201 9.02 -11.84 -7.75
N GLU A 202 7.88 -12.39 -8.13
CA GLU A 202 7.83 -13.57 -9.01
C GLU A 202 8.40 -13.30 -10.39
N ASN A 203 8.10 -12.13 -10.97
CA ASN A 203 8.66 -11.71 -12.25
C ASN A 203 10.19 -11.53 -12.16
N GLN A 204 10.75 -11.13 -11.01
CA GLN A 204 12.20 -11.10 -10.80
C GLN A 204 12.81 -12.52 -10.76
N GLN A 205 12.08 -13.50 -10.21
CA GLN A 205 12.53 -14.91 -10.19
C GLN A 205 12.45 -15.56 -11.58
N ASN A 206 11.40 -15.25 -12.35
CA ASN A 206 11.18 -15.77 -13.70
C ASN A 206 10.73 -14.64 -14.65
N PRO A 207 11.68 -13.89 -15.22
CA PRO A 207 11.39 -12.70 -16.03
C PRO A 207 10.47 -12.97 -17.23
N ASN A 208 9.37 -12.24 -17.28
CA ASN A 208 8.47 -12.20 -18.42
C ASN A 208 8.28 -10.75 -18.91
N SER A 209 8.54 -10.51 -20.19
CA SER A 209 8.51 -9.16 -20.77
C SER A 209 7.11 -8.53 -20.76
N LYS A 210 6.04 -9.32 -20.96
CA LYS A 210 4.66 -8.84 -20.86
C LYS A 210 4.33 -8.47 -19.41
N THR A 211 4.63 -9.36 -18.46
CA THR A 211 4.44 -9.10 -17.02
C THR A 211 5.18 -7.84 -16.57
N THR A 212 6.43 -7.67 -17.01
CA THR A 212 7.24 -6.48 -16.70
C THR A 212 6.60 -5.19 -17.24
N ALA A 213 6.09 -5.22 -18.48
CA ALA A 213 5.42 -4.06 -19.08
C ALA A 213 4.10 -3.73 -18.36
N ASP A 214 3.32 -4.75 -18.01
CA ASP A 214 2.05 -4.61 -17.31
C ASP A 214 2.25 -4.06 -15.88
N LEU A 215 3.23 -4.60 -15.13
CA LEU A 215 3.64 -4.09 -13.82
C LEU A 215 4.12 -2.64 -13.89
N ARG A 216 4.97 -2.32 -14.87
CA ARG A 216 5.47 -0.96 -15.05
C ARG A 216 4.34 0.03 -15.33
N LYS A 217 3.41 -0.33 -16.21
CA LYS A 217 2.27 0.53 -16.54
C LYS A 217 1.32 0.67 -15.34
N ALA A 218 1.04 -0.41 -14.61
CA ALA A 218 0.22 -0.41 -13.41
C ALA A 218 0.82 0.48 -12.29
N GLY A 219 2.11 0.32 -12.01
CA GLY A 219 2.83 1.15 -11.04
C GLY A 219 2.82 2.62 -11.44
N LYS A 220 3.05 2.93 -12.73
CA LYS A 220 2.95 4.28 -13.29
C LYS A 220 1.57 4.89 -13.06
N ASP A 221 0.51 4.19 -13.50
CA ASP A 221 -0.87 4.69 -13.42
C ASP A 221 -1.29 5.00 -11.96
N ILE A 222 -0.86 4.19 -10.99
CA ILE A 222 -1.08 4.46 -9.56
C ILE A 222 -0.31 5.69 -9.10
N LEU A 223 1.00 5.73 -9.35
CA LEU A 223 1.87 6.79 -8.84
C LEU A 223 1.50 8.17 -9.42
N GLU A 224 1.36 8.27 -10.74
CA GLU A 224 0.97 9.52 -11.39
C GLU A 224 -0.44 9.94 -11.00
N GLY A 225 -1.31 8.96 -10.86
CA GLY A 225 -2.67 9.15 -10.46
C GLY A 225 -2.84 9.71 -9.05
N MET A 226 -2.04 9.19 -8.12
CA MET A 226 -2.01 9.68 -6.75
C MET A 226 -1.37 11.05 -6.67
N PHE A 227 -0.17 11.22 -7.23
CA PHE A 227 0.66 12.39 -6.95
C PHE A 227 0.56 13.51 -7.98
N GLY A 228 -0.09 13.28 -9.13
CA GLY A 228 -0.25 14.28 -10.18
C GLY A 228 1.06 14.74 -10.82
N VAL A 229 2.11 13.94 -10.70
CA VAL A 229 3.45 14.16 -11.28
C VAL A 229 3.87 12.94 -12.08
N ASP A 230 4.85 13.10 -12.96
CA ASP A 230 5.44 11.95 -13.68
C ASP A 230 6.06 10.94 -12.69
N ALA A 231 5.79 9.65 -12.89
CA ALA A 231 6.26 8.59 -12.00
C ALA A 231 7.79 8.52 -11.86
N SER A 232 8.53 8.97 -12.87
CA SER A 232 10.00 9.04 -12.83
C SER A 232 10.55 10.07 -11.83
N ASN A 233 9.75 11.08 -11.46
CA ASN A 233 10.13 12.09 -10.46
C ASN A 233 9.88 11.62 -9.03
N ILE A 234 9.14 10.53 -8.85
CA ILE A 234 8.85 9.97 -7.52
C ILE A 234 10.01 9.08 -7.10
N LYS A 235 10.52 9.32 -5.90
CA LYS A 235 11.59 8.51 -5.27
C LYS A 235 11.16 8.10 -3.87
N ILE A 236 11.45 6.85 -3.49
CA ILE A 236 11.39 6.40 -2.10
C ILE A 236 12.83 6.30 -1.59
N THR A 237 13.11 6.98 -0.48
CA THR A 237 14.44 7.10 0.13
C THR A 237 14.38 6.77 1.62
N SER A 238 15.53 6.77 2.28
CA SER A 238 15.62 6.64 3.75
C SER A 238 14.89 7.75 4.52
N SER A 239 14.53 8.85 3.86
CA SER A 239 13.72 9.93 4.45
C SER A 239 12.23 9.84 4.10
N GLY A 240 11.81 8.82 3.36
CA GLY A 240 10.44 8.66 2.85
C GLY A 240 10.31 9.05 1.38
N LEU A 241 9.10 9.49 1.02
CA LEU A 241 8.71 9.85 -0.34
C LEU A 241 9.22 11.25 -0.71
N SER A 242 9.95 11.32 -1.81
CA SER A 242 10.43 12.56 -2.43
C SER A 242 9.81 12.74 -3.81
N ILE A 243 9.35 13.96 -4.09
CA ILE A 243 8.72 14.39 -5.33
C ILE A 243 9.21 15.80 -5.66
#